data_AF-A0A1I4R6N7-F1
#
_entry.id   AF-A0A1I4R6N7-F1
#
_cell.length_a   1.000
_cell.length_b   1.000
_cell.length_c   1.000
_cell.angle_alpha   90.00
_cell.angle_beta   90.00
_cell.angle_gamma   90.00
#
_symmetry.space_group_name_H-M   'P 1'
#
loop_
_entity.id
_entity.type
_entity.pdbx_description
1 polymer ?
#
loop_
_entity_poly.entity_id
_entity_poly.type
_entity_poly.pdbx_seq_one_letter_code
_entity_poly.pdbx_strand_id
1 'polypeptide(L)'
;MLPNKLTDFFDKPAWINRTLFYASIFLSIALIFIIVFGVFNFIFPNFTFPNNAIDYDNERYLLSALVQSLAATIALVITLSLVAVQLAAQSYSARVIDVYKRNPDMWILLCIYIFTIFYGLGLTKIIGLGILGNYMENAIFLAYFMGFFAFVCLVPYMLKTLDLLKPSTLIMELAKNITNENLLKAIYAENNKIDELDPIQPLIDILNSSLMKYDNESIRNCLKAITESTNNLFAEGIDERDEKEVASFVFQHISSAVFLAIEKQNEDAICNLILSMKQNASKAIEMKNKLILEFLIDSFRKIGGKAYENRMYSVTKDCVKAIGKIGQDSIGEKMENVTDEIVIKFDLLSQVAIETKAIYGSEIVMQLYKIGKEGLKREAYDETEQILCELEAIANYAKDSGHLENLAHVESRKLKKEFDEKRTQSSKI
;
A
#
# COMPACT_ATOMS: atom_id res chain seq x y z
N MET A 1 26.64 0.08 -15.24
CA MET A 1 25.60 -0.61 -14.45
C MET A 1 26.09 -0.69 -13.01
N LEU A 2 25.56 0.13 -12.11
CA LEU A 2 25.78 -0.11 -10.68
C LEU A 2 25.14 -1.45 -10.32
N PRO A 3 25.77 -2.29 -9.47
CA PRO A 3 25.14 -3.52 -9.03
C PRO A 3 23.85 -3.17 -8.27
N ASN A 4 22.72 -3.75 -8.67
CA ASN A 4 21.37 -3.42 -8.17
C ASN A 4 21.26 -3.32 -6.63
N LYS A 5 22.13 -4.03 -5.89
CA LYS A 5 22.18 -3.96 -4.42
C LYS A 5 22.56 -2.58 -3.87
N LEU A 6 23.37 -1.80 -4.59
CA LEU A 6 23.85 -0.48 -4.15
C LEU A 6 22.77 0.60 -4.35
N THR A 7 22.03 0.54 -5.45
CA THR A 7 20.88 1.42 -5.69
C THR A 7 19.78 1.15 -4.66
N ASP A 8 19.49 -0.13 -4.39
CA ASP A 8 18.48 -0.52 -3.39
C ASP A 8 18.85 -0.05 -1.97
N PHE A 9 20.16 0.03 -1.66
CA PHE A 9 20.62 0.55 -0.37
C PHE A 9 20.37 2.07 -0.26
N PHE A 10 20.74 2.85 -1.27
CA PHE A 10 20.57 4.31 -1.25
C PHE A 10 19.10 4.74 -1.37
N ASP A 11 18.23 3.89 -1.94
CA ASP A 11 16.83 4.23 -2.12
C ASP A 11 15.97 4.08 -0.86
N LYS A 12 16.45 3.33 0.14
CA LYS A 12 15.75 3.23 1.43
C LYS A 12 15.63 4.61 2.10
N PRO A 13 14.47 4.96 2.68
CA PRO A 13 14.22 6.28 3.29
C PRO A 13 14.97 6.52 4.61
N ALA A 14 15.94 5.69 4.96
CA ALA A 14 16.73 5.86 6.17
C ALA A 14 17.65 7.10 6.04
N TRP A 15 17.65 7.93 7.09
CA TRP A 15 18.50 9.13 7.21
C TRP A 15 19.96 8.86 6.87
N ILE A 16 20.50 7.73 7.36
CA ILE A 16 21.90 7.33 7.14
C ILE A 16 22.16 7.10 5.64
N ASN A 17 21.29 6.34 4.97
CA ASN A 17 21.48 5.97 3.58
C ASN A 17 21.44 7.21 2.67
N ARG A 18 20.49 8.13 2.94
CA ARG A 18 20.38 9.37 2.18
C ARG A 18 21.54 10.33 2.45
N THR A 19 22.00 10.43 3.70
CA THR A 19 23.19 11.23 4.03
C THR A 19 24.43 10.70 3.31
N LEU A 20 24.63 9.38 3.29
CA LEU A 20 25.72 8.74 2.55
C LEU A 20 25.62 8.96 1.04
N PHE A 21 24.40 8.97 0.48
CA PHE A 21 24.17 9.29 -0.93
C PHE A 21 24.65 10.70 -1.28
N TYR A 22 24.23 11.72 -0.52
CA TYR A 22 24.68 13.10 -0.73
C TYR A 22 26.19 13.26 -0.49
N ALA A 23 26.76 12.57 0.50
CA ALA A 23 28.21 12.53 0.72
C ALA A 23 28.96 11.89 -0.45
N SER A 24 28.41 10.84 -1.05
CA SER A 24 28.98 10.21 -2.25
C SER A 24 28.94 11.16 -3.44
N ILE A 25 27.84 11.91 -3.63
CA ILE A 25 27.76 12.96 -4.66
C ILE A 25 28.82 14.03 -4.41
N PHE A 26 28.94 14.49 -3.16
CA PHE A 26 29.94 15.50 -2.76
C PHE A 26 31.35 15.06 -3.11
N LEU A 27 31.76 13.86 -2.69
CA LEU A 27 33.08 13.29 -2.97
C LEU A 27 33.32 13.10 -4.47
N SER A 28 32.30 12.67 -5.21
CA SER A 28 32.40 12.48 -6.66
C SER A 28 32.64 13.81 -7.37
N ILE A 29 31.88 14.84 -6.99
CA ILE A 29 32.02 16.18 -7.56
C ILE A 29 33.36 16.80 -7.14
N ALA A 30 33.78 16.62 -5.88
CA ALA A 30 35.08 17.08 -5.39
C ALA A 30 36.23 16.47 -6.20
N LEU A 31 36.18 15.17 -6.47
CA LEU A 31 37.18 14.46 -7.26
C LEU A 31 37.21 14.97 -8.71
N ILE A 32 36.05 15.14 -9.35
CA ILE A 32 35.96 15.75 -10.69
C ILE A 32 36.57 17.15 -10.67
N PHE A 33 36.25 17.96 -9.67
CA PHE A 33 36.75 19.32 -9.53
C PHE A 33 38.27 19.35 -9.37
N ILE A 34 38.83 18.48 -8.53
CA ILE A 34 40.28 18.33 -8.35
C ILE A 34 40.96 17.91 -9.65
N ILE A 35 40.39 16.97 -10.40
CA ILE A 35 40.95 16.53 -11.69
C ILE A 35 40.90 17.66 -12.71
N VAL A 36 39.74 18.30 -12.89
CA VAL A 36 39.57 19.41 -13.84
C VAL A 36 40.54 20.54 -13.50
N PHE A 37 40.63 20.91 -12.22
CA PHE A 37 41.54 21.95 -11.77
C PHE A 37 43.00 21.55 -11.93
N GLY A 38 43.37 20.31 -11.61
CA GLY A 38 44.72 19.78 -11.79
C GLY A 38 45.16 19.77 -13.26
N VAL A 39 44.29 19.32 -14.17
CA VAL A 39 44.52 19.37 -15.62
C VAL A 39 44.64 20.81 -16.10
N PHE A 40 43.78 21.71 -15.61
CA PHE A 40 43.83 23.11 -15.99
C PHE A 40 45.14 23.79 -15.57
N ASN A 41 45.57 23.58 -14.33
CA ASN A 41 46.87 24.09 -13.84
C ASN A 41 48.05 23.47 -14.59
N PHE A 42 47.94 22.20 -15.01
CA PHE A 42 48.99 21.56 -15.81
C PHE A 42 49.13 22.20 -17.21
N ILE A 43 48.01 22.52 -17.87
CA ILE A 43 48.00 23.16 -19.19
C ILE A 43 48.41 24.64 -19.09
N PHE A 44 47.95 25.32 -18.03
CA PHE A 44 48.19 26.75 -17.81
C PHE A 44 48.89 26.97 -16.46
N PRO A 45 50.21 26.72 -16.36
CA PRO A 45 50.93 26.80 -15.08
C PRO A 45 50.99 28.21 -14.48
N ASN A 46 50.73 29.24 -15.28
CA ASN A 46 50.61 30.64 -14.82
C ASN A 46 49.16 31.05 -14.52
N PHE A 47 48.18 30.17 -14.77
CA PHE A 47 46.81 30.32 -14.32
C PHE A 47 46.69 29.74 -12.92
N THR A 48 47.34 30.38 -11.95
CA THR A 48 46.96 30.17 -10.56
C THR A 48 45.60 30.85 -10.40
N PHE A 49 44.57 30.05 -10.17
CA PHE A 49 43.30 30.58 -9.70
C PHE A 49 43.34 30.50 -8.17
N PRO A 50 43.50 31.63 -7.47
CA PRO A 50 43.72 32.99 -7.97
C PRO A 50 45.21 33.40 -8.04
N ASN A 51 45.50 34.37 -8.90
CA ASN A 51 46.81 35.01 -9.03
C ASN A 51 46.85 36.20 -8.06
N ASN A 52 48.02 36.59 -7.55
CA ASN A 52 48.22 37.67 -6.54
C ASN A 52 47.67 39.08 -6.89
N ALA A 53 46.87 39.22 -7.96
CA ALA A 53 46.19 40.41 -8.41
C ALA A 53 44.65 40.26 -8.39
N ILE A 54 44.09 39.52 -7.42
CA ILE A 54 42.64 39.49 -7.24
C ILE A 54 42.17 40.87 -6.76
N ASP A 55 41.30 41.48 -7.54
CA ASP A 55 40.44 42.55 -7.04
C ASP A 55 39.36 41.92 -6.15
N TYR A 56 39.59 41.93 -4.84
CA TYR A 56 38.68 41.36 -3.83
C TYR A 56 37.28 41.96 -3.87
N ASP A 57 37.08 43.14 -4.47
CA ASP A 57 35.76 43.72 -4.64
C ASP A 57 34.92 42.94 -5.67
N ASN A 58 35.55 42.41 -6.73
CA ASN A 58 34.87 41.57 -7.71
C ASN A 58 34.48 40.21 -7.09
N GLU A 59 35.37 39.59 -6.33
CA GLU A 59 35.06 38.32 -5.63
C GLU A 59 33.97 38.50 -4.59
N ARG A 60 34.00 39.61 -3.84
CA ARG A 60 32.93 39.94 -2.88
C ARG A 60 31.59 40.11 -3.59
N TYR A 61 31.57 40.75 -4.76
CA TYR A 61 30.36 40.92 -5.56
C TYR A 61 29.83 39.56 -6.06
N LEU A 62 30.69 38.72 -6.63
CA LEU A 62 30.32 37.39 -7.12
C LEU A 62 29.85 36.47 -5.99
N LEU A 63 30.50 36.49 -4.84
CA LEU A 63 30.09 35.72 -3.66
C LEU A 63 28.75 36.20 -3.11
N SER A 64 28.51 37.51 -3.11
CA SER A 64 27.22 38.08 -2.73
C SER A 64 26.11 37.66 -3.71
N ALA A 65 26.39 37.69 -5.01
CA ALA A 65 25.47 37.22 -6.04
C ALA A 65 25.19 35.71 -5.90
N LEU A 66 26.21 34.90 -5.61
CA LEU A 66 26.07 33.46 -5.35
C LEU A 66 25.13 33.22 -4.16
N VAL A 67 25.41 33.84 -3.02
CA VAL A 67 24.57 33.72 -1.81
C VAL A 67 23.13 34.14 -2.08
N GLN A 68 22.93 35.26 -2.79
CA GLN A 68 21.59 35.73 -3.15
C GLN A 68 20.87 34.72 -4.06
N SER A 69 21.56 34.15 -5.04
CA SER A 69 21.00 33.13 -5.92
C SER A 69 20.62 31.85 -5.17
N LEU A 70 21.48 31.39 -4.24
CA LEU A 70 21.20 30.24 -3.38
C LEU A 70 19.98 30.48 -2.48
N ALA A 71 19.89 31.66 -1.87
CA ALA A 71 18.76 32.06 -1.04
C ALA A 71 17.45 32.13 -1.85
N ALA A 72 17.50 32.68 -3.07
CA ALA A 72 16.35 32.72 -3.97
C ALA A 72 15.90 31.32 -4.42
N THR A 73 16.85 30.46 -4.80
CA THR A 73 16.55 29.07 -5.22
C THR A 73 15.94 28.27 -4.09
N ILE A 74 16.50 28.29 -2.87
CA ILE A 74 15.94 27.52 -1.76
C ILE A 74 14.55 28.04 -1.35
N ALA A 75 14.32 29.37 -1.40
CA ALA A 75 13.00 29.92 -1.17
C ALA A 75 11.97 29.39 -2.19
N LEU A 76 12.34 29.35 -3.48
CA LEU A 76 11.49 28.79 -4.55
C LEU A 76 11.21 27.28 -4.35
N VAL A 77 12.22 26.54 -3.90
CA VAL A 77 12.09 25.10 -3.66
C VAL A 77 11.16 24.84 -2.49
N ILE A 78 11.29 25.60 -1.40
CA ILE A 78 10.40 25.49 -0.23
C ILE A 78 8.95 25.79 -0.64
N THR A 79 8.72 26.86 -1.41
CA THR A 79 7.35 27.22 -1.85
C THR A 79 6.76 26.17 -2.77
N LEU A 80 7.50 25.69 -3.77
CA LEU A 80 7.04 24.61 -4.65
C LEU A 80 6.76 23.32 -3.89
N SER A 81 7.62 22.95 -2.94
CA SER A 81 7.44 21.74 -2.12
C SER A 81 6.21 21.86 -1.23
N LEU A 82 5.96 23.04 -0.65
CA LEU A 82 4.78 23.29 0.17
C LEU A 82 3.49 23.25 -0.66
N VAL A 83 3.49 23.82 -1.87
CA VAL A 83 2.36 23.73 -2.81
C VAL A 83 2.11 22.27 -3.21
N ALA A 84 3.17 21.51 -3.50
CA ALA A 84 3.07 20.11 -3.86
C ALA A 84 2.47 19.27 -2.72
N VAL A 85 2.91 19.50 -1.48
CA VAL A 85 2.33 18.88 -0.27
C VAL A 85 0.87 19.27 -0.08
N GLN A 86 0.51 20.54 -0.33
CA GLN A 86 -0.88 21.00 -0.26
C GLN A 86 -1.77 20.30 -1.29
N LEU A 87 -1.32 20.19 -2.54
CA LEU A 87 -2.06 19.49 -3.60
C LEU A 87 -2.22 18.01 -3.28
N ALA A 88 -1.19 17.36 -2.75
CA ALA A 88 -1.28 15.97 -2.29
C ALA A 88 -2.27 15.84 -1.12
N ALA A 89 -2.20 16.72 -0.12
CA ALA A 89 -3.10 16.71 1.03
C ALA A 89 -4.57 16.93 0.64
N GLN A 90 -4.84 17.81 -0.35
CA GLN A 90 -6.18 18.04 -0.90
C GLN A 90 -6.68 16.88 -1.76
N SER A 91 -5.79 16.22 -2.49
CA SER A 91 -6.17 15.15 -3.40
C SER A 91 -6.42 13.83 -2.68
N TYR A 92 -5.63 13.56 -1.63
CA TYR A 92 -5.47 12.24 -1.02
C TYR A 92 -5.96 12.20 0.44
N SER A 93 -5.31 12.90 1.36
CA SER A 93 -5.73 13.09 2.76
C SER A 93 -4.75 14.03 3.47
N ALA A 94 -5.18 14.75 4.51
CA ALA A 94 -4.28 15.58 5.33
C ALA A 94 -3.13 14.77 5.97
N ARG A 95 -3.33 13.47 6.20
CA ARG A 95 -2.35 12.56 6.79
C ARG A 95 -1.14 12.30 5.89
N VAL A 96 -1.27 12.57 4.60
CA VAL A 96 -0.18 12.45 3.61
C VAL A 96 0.97 13.42 3.92
N ILE A 97 0.69 14.52 4.60
CA ILE A 97 1.71 15.51 4.99
C ILE A 97 2.80 14.87 5.87
N ASP A 98 2.45 13.91 6.72
CA ASP A 98 3.42 13.29 7.63
C ASP A 98 4.40 12.36 6.89
N VAL A 99 4.00 11.79 5.75
CA VAL A 99 4.91 11.07 4.83
C VAL A 99 5.96 12.02 4.27
N TYR A 100 5.55 13.22 3.86
CA TYR A 100 6.48 14.23 3.35
C TYR A 100 7.45 14.72 4.44
N LYS A 101 6.97 14.95 5.66
CA LYS A 101 7.83 15.37 6.78
C LYS A 101 8.89 14.33 7.14
N ARG A 102 8.56 13.03 7.01
CA ARG A 102 9.45 11.91 7.33
C ARG A 102 10.56 11.74 6.27
N ASN A 103 10.42 12.30 5.07
CA ASN A 103 11.45 12.22 4.04
C ASN A 103 12.68 13.08 4.41
N PRO A 104 13.87 12.48 4.62
CA PRO A 104 15.05 13.21 5.09
C PRO A 104 15.65 14.16 4.05
N ASP A 105 15.35 13.96 2.76
CA ASP A 105 16.01 14.70 1.66
C ASP A 105 15.73 16.20 1.68
N MET A 106 14.52 16.61 2.08
CA MET A 106 14.18 18.03 2.23
C MET A 106 15.05 18.67 3.31
N TRP A 107 15.20 18.00 4.46
CA TRP A 107 15.99 18.49 5.59
C TRP A 107 17.48 18.54 5.27
N ILE A 108 18.00 17.51 4.61
CA ILE A 108 19.41 17.48 4.17
C ILE A 108 19.70 18.62 3.20
N LEU A 109 18.83 18.82 2.20
CA LEU A 109 18.97 19.92 1.24
C LEU A 109 18.94 21.28 1.95
N LEU A 110 17.97 21.49 2.85
CA LEU A 110 17.84 22.71 3.63
C LEU A 110 19.11 22.99 4.45
N CYS A 111 19.66 21.97 5.13
CA CYS A 111 20.90 22.09 5.89
C CYS A 111 22.11 22.45 5.01
N ILE A 112 22.26 21.82 3.85
CA ILE A 112 23.33 22.13 2.89
C ILE A 112 23.23 23.60 2.45
N TYR A 113 22.04 24.05 2.06
CA TYR A 113 21.84 25.43 1.61
C TYR A 113 22.09 26.45 2.73
N ILE A 114 21.53 26.21 3.92
CA ILE A 114 21.73 27.08 5.09
C ILE A 114 23.23 27.20 5.41
N PHE A 115 23.94 26.07 5.47
CA PHE A 115 25.37 26.06 5.74
C PHE A 115 26.17 26.82 4.67
N THR A 116 25.89 26.58 3.39
CA THR A 116 26.55 27.27 2.28
C THR A 116 26.27 28.77 2.27
N ILE A 117 25.04 29.20 2.58
CA ILE A 117 24.66 30.61 2.69
C ILE A 117 25.41 31.28 3.84
N PHE A 118 25.41 30.68 5.04
CA PHE A 118 26.12 31.24 6.19
C PHE A 118 27.63 31.31 5.95
N TYR A 119 28.21 30.27 5.33
CA TYR A 119 29.63 30.26 4.97
C TYR A 119 29.95 31.38 3.97
N GLY A 120 29.15 31.54 2.91
CA GLY A 120 29.32 32.61 1.92
C GLY A 120 29.16 34.01 2.51
N LEU A 121 28.15 34.24 3.35
CA LEU A 121 27.96 35.53 4.06
C LEU A 121 29.12 35.85 5.00
N GLY A 122 29.57 34.85 5.78
CA GLY A 122 30.70 34.99 6.68
C GLY A 122 31.96 35.40 5.92
N LEU A 123 32.22 34.75 4.79
CA LEU A 123 33.36 35.06 3.95
C LEU A 123 33.26 36.45 3.30
N THR A 124 32.08 36.84 2.78
CA THR A 124 31.82 38.22 2.29
C THR A 124 32.12 39.26 3.36
N LYS A 125 31.76 39.00 4.62
CA LYS A 125 32.03 39.91 5.73
C LYS A 125 33.51 40.01 6.06
N ILE A 126 34.25 38.90 6.05
CA ILE A 126 35.69 38.86 6.31
C ILE A 126 36.46 39.65 5.24
N ILE A 127 36.12 39.45 3.96
CA ILE A 127 36.70 40.20 2.84
C ILE A 127 36.43 41.70 3.01
N GLY A 128 35.20 42.08 3.35
CA GLY A 128 34.82 43.48 3.58
C GLY A 128 35.50 44.14 4.79
N LEU A 129 36.08 43.38 5.72
CA LEU A 129 36.86 43.89 6.84
C LEU A 129 38.36 44.02 6.52
N GLY A 130 38.80 43.62 5.33
CA GLY A 130 40.21 43.68 4.93
C GLY A 130 41.12 42.71 5.69
N ILE A 131 40.55 41.69 6.35
CA ILE A 131 41.31 40.64 7.04
C ILE A 131 41.77 39.64 5.97
N LEU A 132 42.76 40.05 5.18
CA LEU A 132 43.32 39.26 4.08
C LEU A 132 44.44 38.38 4.63
N GLY A 133 44.18 37.07 4.70
CA GLY A 133 45.19 36.06 5.01
C GLY A 133 45.49 35.19 3.79
N ASN A 134 46.65 34.52 3.80
CA ASN A 134 47.11 33.60 2.74
C ASN A 134 46.13 32.44 2.43
N TYR A 135 45.09 32.24 3.25
CA TYR A 135 44.09 31.18 3.08
C TYR A 135 42.77 31.67 2.47
N MET A 136 42.61 32.98 2.20
CA MET A 136 41.35 33.55 1.69
C MET A 136 40.97 33.00 0.32
N GLU A 137 41.95 32.78 -0.54
CA GLU A 137 41.76 32.24 -1.88
C GLU A 137 41.11 30.86 -1.87
N ASN A 138 41.67 29.95 -1.05
CA ASN A 138 41.12 28.62 -0.85
C ASN A 138 39.70 28.67 -0.24
N ALA A 139 39.45 29.64 0.64
CA ALA A 139 38.13 29.82 1.25
C ALA A 139 37.06 30.28 0.24
N ILE A 140 37.42 31.21 -0.67
CA ILE A 140 36.55 31.69 -1.77
C ILE A 140 36.27 30.56 -2.75
N PHE A 141 37.31 29.84 -3.15
CA PHE A 141 37.18 28.67 -4.01
C PHE A 141 36.26 27.61 -3.39
N LEU A 142 36.44 27.31 -2.10
CA LEU A 142 35.56 26.39 -1.38
C LEU A 142 34.12 26.90 -1.33
N ALA A 143 33.89 28.21 -1.22
CA ALA A 143 32.55 28.79 -1.26
C ALA A 143 31.86 28.56 -2.61
N TYR A 144 32.59 28.80 -3.73
CA TYR A 144 32.07 28.52 -5.07
C TYR A 144 31.79 27.03 -5.28
N PHE A 145 32.69 26.17 -4.82
CA PHE A 145 32.51 24.72 -4.87
C PHE A 145 31.25 24.28 -4.10
N MET A 146 31.08 24.77 -2.86
CA MET A 146 29.91 24.48 -2.03
C MET A 146 28.61 25.01 -2.66
N GLY A 147 28.66 26.18 -3.30
CA GLY A 147 27.52 26.73 -4.05
C GLY A 147 27.14 25.87 -5.25
N PHE A 148 28.11 25.46 -6.07
CA PHE A 148 27.88 24.56 -7.20
C PHE A 148 27.33 23.20 -6.72
N PHE A 149 27.92 22.64 -5.67
CA PHE A 149 27.45 21.40 -5.05
C PHE A 149 25.98 21.51 -4.58
N ALA A 150 25.59 22.63 -3.97
CA ALA A 150 24.21 22.86 -3.54
C ALA A 150 23.24 22.84 -4.73
N PHE A 151 23.59 23.49 -5.85
CA PHE A 151 22.79 23.42 -7.09
C PHE A 151 22.69 22.01 -7.67
N VAL A 152 23.78 21.22 -7.63
CA VAL A 152 23.72 19.83 -8.12
C VAL A 152 22.82 18.97 -7.23
N CYS A 153 22.82 19.18 -5.90
CA CYS A 153 21.94 18.47 -4.97
C CYS A 153 20.45 18.76 -5.19
N LEU A 154 20.11 19.88 -5.85
CA LEU A 154 18.73 20.21 -6.20
C LEU A 154 18.11 19.19 -7.16
N VAL A 155 18.89 18.70 -8.14
CA VAL A 155 18.38 17.79 -9.19
C VAL A 155 17.84 16.48 -8.62
N PRO A 156 18.59 15.70 -7.80
CA PRO A 156 18.05 14.47 -7.22
C PRO A 156 16.88 14.74 -6.27
N TYR A 157 16.89 15.85 -5.54
CA TYR A 157 15.77 16.25 -4.69
C TYR A 157 14.48 16.50 -5.52
N MET A 158 14.59 17.26 -6.61
CA MET A 158 13.46 17.56 -7.48
C MET A 158 12.89 16.29 -8.11
N LEU A 159 13.75 15.41 -8.64
CA LEU A 159 13.31 14.13 -9.22
C LEU A 159 12.57 13.28 -8.19
N LYS A 160 13.10 13.15 -6.97
CA LYS A 160 12.43 12.38 -5.92
C LYS A 160 11.12 13.02 -5.46
N THR A 161 11.06 14.34 -5.36
CA THR A 161 9.82 15.05 -5.01
C THR A 161 8.75 14.81 -6.08
N LEU A 162 9.12 14.87 -7.36
CA LEU A 162 8.22 14.52 -8.46
C LEU A 162 7.77 13.05 -8.40
N ASP A 163 8.64 12.13 -8.03
CA ASP A 163 8.28 10.72 -7.85
C ASP A 163 7.35 10.51 -6.65
N LEU A 164 7.52 11.23 -5.54
CA LEU A 164 6.62 11.20 -4.39
C LEU A 164 5.24 11.78 -4.71
N LEU A 165 5.14 12.70 -5.67
CA LEU A 165 3.86 13.24 -6.12
C LEU A 165 3.03 12.25 -6.95
N LYS A 166 3.65 11.16 -7.45
CA LYS A 166 2.90 10.11 -8.14
C LYS A 166 2.03 9.36 -7.13
N PRO A 167 0.70 9.26 -7.35
CA PRO A 167 -0.20 8.57 -6.41
C PRO A 167 0.25 7.16 -6.06
N SER A 168 0.74 6.39 -7.03
CA SER A 168 1.21 5.01 -6.81
C SER A 168 2.40 4.92 -5.84
N THR A 169 3.38 5.81 -5.98
CA THR A 169 4.53 5.88 -5.06
C THR A 169 4.08 6.25 -3.65
N LEU A 170 3.20 7.24 -3.54
CA LEU A 170 2.69 7.75 -2.28
C LEU A 170 1.87 6.69 -1.53
N ILE A 171 0.98 6.00 -2.24
CA ILE A 171 0.19 4.86 -1.75
C ILE A 171 1.12 3.76 -1.25
N MET A 172 2.15 3.39 -2.03
CA MET A 172 3.09 2.36 -1.63
C MET A 172 3.89 2.76 -0.38
N GLU A 173 4.30 4.03 -0.26
CA GLU A 173 5.02 4.53 0.92
C GLU A 173 4.12 4.55 2.16
N LEU A 174 2.83 4.86 2.02
CA LEU A 174 1.85 4.74 3.10
C LEU A 174 1.66 3.28 3.52
N ALA A 175 1.52 2.37 2.55
CA ALA A 175 1.28 0.95 2.79
C ALA A 175 2.43 0.27 3.53
N LYS A 176 3.68 0.74 3.38
CA LYS A 176 4.82 0.29 4.20
C LYS A 176 4.63 0.49 5.71
N ASN A 177 3.73 1.38 6.13
CA ASN A 177 3.41 1.54 7.55
C ASN A 177 2.45 0.47 8.08
N ILE A 178 1.81 -0.33 7.21
CA ILE A 178 0.98 -1.49 7.59
C ILE A 178 1.91 -2.61 8.03
N THR A 179 2.32 -2.54 9.29
CA THR A 179 3.19 -3.50 9.96
C THR A 179 2.50 -3.99 11.22
N ASN A 180 2.89 -5.18 11.71
CA ASN A 180 2.29 -5.75 12.91
C ASN A 180 2.38 -4.77 14.10
N GLU A 181 3.56 -4.18 14.31
CA GLU A 181 3.79 -3.22 15.39
C GLU A 181 2.85 -2.00 15.32
N ASN A 182 2.68 -1.40 14.14
CA ASN A 182 1.83 -0.21 13.99
C ASN A 182 0.34 -0.57 14.10
N LEU A 183 -0.07 -1.74 13.60
CA LEU A 183 -1.45 -2.21 13.72
C LEU A 183 -1.82 -2.51 15.16
N LEU A 184 -0.97 -3.23 15.90
CA LEU A 184 -1.22 -3.49 17.33
C LEU A 184 -1.23 -2.21 18.16
N LYS A 185 -0.36 -1.24 17.82
CA LYS A 185 -0.41 0.09 18.43
C LYS A 185 -1.74 0.80 18.17
N ALA A 186 -2.32 0.66 16.98
CA ALA A 186 -3.62 1.25 16.64
C ALA A 186 -4.79 0.51 17.32
N ILE A 187 -4.78 -0.82 17.31
CA ILE A 187 -5.83 -1.68 17.90
C ILE A 187 -5.92 -1.50 19.42
N TYR A 188 -4.76 -1.48 20.10
CA TYR A 188 -4.71 -1.34 21.56
C TYR A 188 -4.58 0.12 22.03
N ALA A 189 -4.70 1.09 21.13
CA ALA A 189 -4.77 2.49 21.52
C ALA A 189 -6.06 2.76 22.31
N GLU A 190 -6.00 3.71 23.25
CA GLU A 190 -7.23 4.24 23.87
C GLU A 190 -8.16 4.79 22.76
N ASN A 191 -9.47 4.52 22.88
CA ASN A 191 -10.52 4.79 21.87
C ASN A 191 -10.44 6.17 21.18
N ASN A 192 -9.89 7.19 21.84
CA ASN A 192 -9.77 8.54 21.30
C ASN A 192 -8.58 8.75 20.33
N LYS A 193 -7.69 7.76 20.15
CA LYS A 193 -6.46 7.86 19.32
C LYS A 193 -6.35 6.83 18.20
N ILE A 194 -7.32 5.92 18.08
CA ILE A 194 -7.30 4.86 17.06
C ILE A 194 -7.14 5.47 15.68
N ASP A 195 -7.96 6.48 15.36
CA ASP A 195 -7.93 7.16 14.07
C ASP A 195 -6.57 7.80 13.76
N GLU A 196 -5.83 8.30 14.74
CA GLU A 196 -4.54 8.96 14.51
C GLU A 196 -3.40 7.96 14.26
N LEU A 197 -3.50 6.77 14.86
CA LEU A 197 -2.45 5.75 14.82
C LEU A 197 -2.67 4.69 13.75
N ASP A 198 -3.88 4.59 13.19
CA ASP A 198 -4.24 3.61 12.18
C ASP A 198 -3.41 3.77 10.89
N PRO A 199 -2.55 2.78 10.56
CA PRO A 199 -1.73 2.82 9.36
C PRO A 199 -2.50 2.56 8.05
N ILE A 200 -3.71 2.00 8.12
CA ILE A 200 -4.57 1.67 6.97
C ILE A 200 -5.45 2.88 6.61
N GLN A 201 -5.93 3.63 7.60
CA GLN A 201 -6.86 4.74 7.39
C GLN A 201 -6.42 5.77 6.34
N PRO A 202 -5.14 6.21 6.24
CA PRO A 202 -4.72 7.10 5.15
C PRO A 202 -4.99 6.53 3.75
N LEU A 203 -4.84 5.22 3.56
CA LEU A 203 -5.15 4.55 2.30
C LEU A 203 -6.65 4.45 2.07
N ILE A 204 -7.45 4.26 3.13
CA ILE A 204 -8.91 4.26 3.06
C ILE A 204 -9.45 5.66 2.73
N ASP A 205 -8.87 6.72 3.28
CA ASP A 205 -9.21 8.10 2.92
C ASP A 205 -8.97 8.34 1.43
N ILE A 206 -7.81 7.91 0.91
CA ILE A 206 -7.47 8.00 -0.52
C ILE A 206 -8.46 7.20 -1.34
N LEU A 207 -8.71 5.94 -0.96
CA LEU A 207 -9.64 5.04 -1.64
C LEU A 207 -11.04 5.66 -1.71
N ASN A 208 -11.54 6.21 -0.61
CA ASN A 208 -12.84 6.86 -0.53
C ASN A 208 -12.89 8.16 -1.36
N SER A 209 -11.83 8.97 -1.33
CA SER A 209 -11.69 10.16 -2.18
C SER A 209 -11.70 9.78 -3.67
N SER A 210 -10.96 8.74 -4.05
CA SER A 210 -10.92 8.21 -5.41
C SER A 210 -12.26 7.58 -5.83
N LEU A 211 -12.98 6.91 -4.92
CA LEU A 211 -14.34 6.41 -5.14
C LEU A 211 -15.30 7.56 -5.48
N MET A 212 -15.23 8.68 -4.75
CA MET A 212 -16.06 9.86 -5.01
C MET A 212 -15.71 10.54 -6.33
N LYS A 213 -14.45 10.46 -6.77
CA LYS A 213 -13.94 11.04 -8.03
C LYS A 213 -14.00 10.08 -9.22
N TYR A 214 -14.42 8.82 -9.01
CA TYR A 214 -14.37 7.75 -10.01
C TYR A 214 -12.96 7.51 -10.61
N ASP A 215 -11.91 7.74 -9.81
CA ASP A 215 -10.52 7.47 -10.21
C ASP A 215 -10.17 5.99 -9.97
N ASN A 216 -10.49 5.18 -10.97
CA ASN A 216 -10.28 3.73 -10.95
C ASN A 216 -8.80 3.32 -10.84
N GLU A 217 -7.86 4.14 -11.33
CA GLU A 217 -6.43 3.83 -11.23
C GLU A 217 -5.95 3.95 -9.79
N SER A 218 -6.29 5.04 -9.11
CA SER A 218 -5.97 5.22 -7.69
C SER A 218 -6.65 4.19 -6.79
N ILE A 219 -7.91 3.81 -7.09
CA ILE A 219 -8.60 2.70 -6.41
C ILE A 219 -7.79 1.41 -6.53
N ARG A 220 -7.40 1.02 -7.74
CA ARG A 220 -6.62 -0.21 -7.99
C ARG A 220 -5.27 -0.17 -7.29
N ASN A 221 -4.58 0.96 -7.35
CA ASN A 221 -3.28 1.12 -6.68
C ASN A 221 -3.40 1.01 -5.15
N CYS A 222 -4.40 1.64 -4.53
CA CYS A 222 -4.66 1.52 -3.09
C CYS A 222 -4.93 0.07 -2.69
N LEU A 223 -5.83 -0.60 -3.41
CA LEU A 223 -6.21 -1.96 -3.09
C LEU A 223 -5.08 -2.95 -3.26
N LYS A 224 -4.29 -2.79 -4.32
CA LYS A 224 -3.08 -3.58 -4.52
C LYS A 224 -2.12 -3.40 -3.35
N ALA A 225 -1.86 -2.17 -2.94
CA ALA A 225 -0.92 -1.88 -1.85
C ALA A 225 -1.42 -2.42 -0.49
N ILE A 226 -2.72 -2.29 -0.17
CA ILE A 226 -3.32 -2.87 1.03
C ILE A 226 -3.19 -4.41 0.99
N THR A 227 -3.55 -5.04 -0.12
CA THR A 227 -3.51 -6.50 -0.29
C THR A 227 -2.10 -7.06 -0.23
N GLU A 228 -1.14 -6.44 -0.91
CA GLU A 228 0.27 -6.86 -0.82
C GLU A 228 0.81 -6.72 0.60
N SER A 229 0.54 -5.60 1.27
CA SER A 229 1.03 -5.37 2.64
C SER A 229 0.37 -6.32 3.65
N THR A 230 -0.93 -6.56 3.50
CA THR A 230 -1.70 -7.51 4.34
C THR A 230 -1.20 -8.95 4.16
N ASN A 231 -0.97 -9.37 2.92
CA ASN A 231 -0.46 -10.71 2.65
C ASN A 231 0.97 -10.91 3.16
N ASN A 232 1.84 -9.90 3.02
CA ASN A 232 3.18 -9.95 3.58
C ASN A 232 3.15 -10.01 5.11
N LEU A 233 2.29 -9.21 5.73
CA LEU A 233 2.09 -9.18 7.18
C LEU A 233 1.72 -10.57 7.73
N PHE A 234 0.76 -11.25 7.12
CA PHE A 234 0.36 -12.59 7.56
C PHE A 234 1.38 -13.67 7.21
N ALA A 235 2.14 -13.50 6.12
CA ALA A 235 3.20 -14.43 5.74
C ALA A 235 4.42 -14.36 6.68
N GLU A 236 4.71 -13.19 7.27
CA GLU A 236 5.78 -13.01 8.26
C GLU A 236 5.47 -13.68 9.60
N GLY A 237 4.20 -13.97 9.87
CA GLY A 237 3.71 -14.60 11.10
C GLY A 237 3.38 -13.57 12.18
N ILE A 238 2.17 -13.69 12.73
CA ILE A 238 1.66 -12.88 13.85
C ILE A 238 1.41 -13.83 15.04
N ASP A 239 1.51 -13.34 16.27
CA ASP A 239 1.07 -14.12 17.44
C ASP A 239 -0.40 -14.51 17.26
N GLU A 240 -0.76 -15.76 17.50
CA GLU A 240 -2.11 -16.30 17.25
C GLU A 240 -3.21 -15.46 17.94
N ARG A 241 -2.89 -14.90 19.11
CA ARG A 241 -3.80 -14.01 19.87
C ARG A 241 -4.06 -12.68 19.15
N ASP A 242 -3.03 -12.12 18.55
CA ASP A 242 -3.06 -10.81 17.89
C ASP A 242 -3.57 -10.93 16.44
N GLU A 243 -3.36 -12.07 15.80
CA GLU A 243 -3.75 -12.34 14.42
C GLU A 243 -5.25 -12.14 14.19
N LYS A 244 -6.08 -12.56 15.15
CA LYS A 244 -7.53 -12.36 15.12
C LYS A 244 -7.91 -10.89 15.05
N GLU A 245 -7.34 -10.09 15.95
CA GLU A 245 -7.64 -8.67 16.04
C GLU A 245 -7.13 -7.93 14.81
N VAL A 246 -5.93 -8.26 14.33
CA VAL A 246 -5.34 -7.70 13.11
C VAL A 246 -6.18 -8.03 11.88
N ALA A 247 -6.57 -9.30 11.69
CA ALA A 247 -7.41 -9.70 10.56
C ALA A 247 -8.77 -9.01 10.60
N SER A 248 -9.43 -9.00 11.76
CA SER A 248 -10.69 -8.27 11.94
C SER A 248 -10.55 -6.80 11.56
N PHE A 249 -9.52 -6.14 12.06
CA PHE A 249 -9.25 -4.72 11.83
C PHE A 249 -9.06 -4.43 10.33
N VAL A 250 -8.16 -5.15 9.66
CA VAL A 250 -7.87 -4.96 8.22
C VAL A 250 -9.12 -5.18 7.36
N PHE A 251 -9.83 -6.30 7.56
CA PHE A 251 -10.98 -6.64 6.71
C PHE A 251 -12.20 -5.77 7.00
N GLN A 252 -12.31 -5.19 8.20
CA GLN A 252 -13.32 -4.18 8.51
C GLN A 252 -13.11 -2.90 7.69
N HIS A 253 -11.87 -2.42 7.53
CA HIS A 253 -11.58 -1.27 6.68
C HIS A 253 -11.92 -1.54 5.20
N ILE A 254 -11.50 -2.70 4.67
CA ILE A 254 -11.81 -3.08 3.28
C ILE A 254 -13.33 -3.21 3.08
N SER A 255 -14.04 -3.84 4.02
CA SER A 255 -15.50 -3.98 3.96
C SER A 255 -16.22 -2.63 3.99
N SER A 256 -15.73 -1.70 4.83
CA SER A 256 -16.30 -0.35 4.91
C SER A 256 -16.15 0.41 3.58
N ALA A 257 -15.01 0.26 2.91
CA ALA A 257 -14.82 0.83 1.57
C ALA A 257 -15.75 0.18 0.53
N VAL A 258 -16.02 -1.12 0.63
CA VAL A 258 -17.01 -1.81 -0.23
C VAL A 258 -18.42 -1.31 0.00
N PHE A 259 -18.82 -1.11 1.26
CA PHE A 259 -20.13 -0.56 1.58
C PHE A 259 -20.32 0.83 0.99
N LEU A 260 -19.30 1.70 1.09
CA LEU A 260 -19.34 3.01 0.46
C LEU A 260 -19.46 2.89 -1.08
N ALA A 261 -18.70 1.98 -1.70
CA ALA A 261 -18.77 1.77 -3.15
C ALA A 261 -20.16 1.26 -3.59
N ILE A 262 -20.80 0.39 -2.80
CA ILE A 262 -22.19 -0.07 -2.99
C ILE A 262 -23.17 1.09 -2.90
N GLU A 263 -23.06 1.93 -1.86
CA GLU A 263 -23.92 3.11 -1.68
C GLU A 263 -23.80 4.11 -2.84
N LYS A 264 -22.61 4.18 -3.45
CA LYS A 264 -22.34 5.00 -4.65
C LYS A 264 -22.64 4.29 -5.96
N GLN A 265 -23.10 3.04 -5.92
CA GLN A 265 -23.37 2.18 -7.08
C GLN A 265 -22.21 2.15 -8.09
N ASN A 266 -20.97 2.20 -7.60
CA ASN A 266 -19.78 2.15 -8.44
C ASN A 266 -19.36 0.69 -8.67
N GLU A 267 -19.98 0.03 -9.65
CA GLU A 267 -19.77 -1.40 -9.95
C GLU A 267 -18.31 -1.75 -10.24
N ASP A 268 -17.58 -0.89 -10.98
CA ASP A 268 -16.17 -1.11 -11.29
C ASP A 268 -15.31 -1.16 -10.02
N ALA A 269 -15.56 -0.23 -9.09
CA ALA A 269 -14.84 -0.19 -7.84
C ALA A 269 -15.19 -1.36 -6.93
N ILE A 270 -16.47 -1.73 -6.85
CA ILE A 270 -16.93 -2.92 -6.11
C ILE A 270 -16.26 -4.18 -6.67
N CYS A 271 -16.17 -4.32 -8.00
CA CYS A 271 -15.50 -5.44 -8.64
C CYS A 271 -14.01 -5.50 -8.26
N ASN A 272 -13.29 -4.36 -8.32
CA ASN A 272 -11.88 -4.28 -7.91
C ASN A 272 -11.70 -4.64 -6.42
N LEU A 273 -12.61 -4.18 -5.54
CA LEU A 273 -12.60 -4.49 -4.11
C LEU A 273 -12.81 -5.99 -3.83
N ILE A 274 -13.81 -6.60 -4.46
CA ILE A 274 -14.10 -8.03 -4.34
C ILE A 274 -12.94 -8.87 -4.89
N LEU A 275 -12.33 -8.46 -6.01
CA LEU A 275 -11.15 -9.12 -6.56
C LEU A 275 -9.96 -9.08 -5.59
N SER A 276 -9.74 -7.93 -4.94
CA SER A 276 -8.71 -7.76 -3.92
C SER A 276 -8.91 -8.72 -2.73
N MET A 277 -10.15 -8.83 -2.23
CA MET A 277 -10.49 -9.79 -1.17
C MET A 277 -10.33 -11.25 -1.62
N LYS A 278 -10.66 -11.58 -2.88
CA LYS A 278 -10.44 -12.93 -3.45
C LYS A 278 -8.95 -13.29 -3.50
N GLN A 279 -8.09 -12.32 -3.80
CA GLN A 279 -6.63 -12.52 -3.76
C GLN A 279 -6.14 -12.81 -2.35
N ASN A 280 -6.62 -12.06 -1.35
CA ASN A 280 -6.31 -12.35 0.07
C ASN A 280 -6.80 -13.74 0.48
N ALA A 281 -7.98 -14.19 0.01
CA ALA A 281 -8.49 -15.53 0.28
C ALA A 281 -7.60 -16.63 -0.33
N SER A 282 -7.18 -16.46 -1.58
CA SER A 282 -6.25 -17.38 -2.24
C SER A 282 -4.95 -17.49 -1.46
N LYS A 283 -4.39 -16.36 -1.00
CA LYS A 283 -3.17 -16.34 -0.21
C LYS A 283 -3.37 -17.02 1.15
N ALA A 284 -4.49 -16.78 1.82
CA ALA A 284 -4.81 -17.41 3.10
C ALA A 284 -4.95 -18.94 2.98
N ILE A 285 -5.51 -19.45 1.87
CA ILE A 285 -5.55 -20.89 1.56
C ILE A 285 -4.13 -21.44 1.38
N GLU A 286 -3.27 -20.77 0.59
CA GLU A 286 -1.86 -21.18 0.41
C GLU A 286 -1.12 -21.26 1.75
N MET A 287 -1.39 -20.32 2.66
CA MET A 287 -0.80 -20.27 4.00
C MET A 287 -1.50 -21.21 5.00
N LYS A 288 -2.58 -21.88 4.60
CA LYS A 288 -3.46 -22.70 5.46
C LYS A 288 -3.99 -21.94 6.68
N ASN A 289 -4.22 -20.64 6.52
CA ASN A 289 -4.66 -19.76 7.58
C ASN A 289 -6.19 -19.71 7.67
N LYS A 290 -6.75 -20.54 8.56
CA LYS A 290 -8.20 -20.69 8.72
C LYS A 290 -8.85 -19.41 9.23
N LEU A 291 -8.22 -18.74 10.19
CA LEU A 291 -8.75 -17.53 10.83
C LEU A 291 -8.94 -16.40 9.81
N ILE A 292 -7.99 -16.16 8.92
CA ILE A 292 -8.13 -15.15 7.85
C ILE A 292 -9.30 -15.49 6.92
N LEU A 293 -9.47 -16.78 6.60
CA LEU A 293 -10.58 -17.23 5.75
C LEU A 293 -11.93 -17.00 6.42
N GLU A 294 -12.06 -17.27 7.71
CA GLU A 294 -13.29 -16.99 8.47
C GLU A 294 -13.69 -15.51 8.35
N PHE A 295 -12.73 -14.59 8.55
CA PHE A 295 -13.00 -13.15 8.39
C PHE A 295 -13.35 -12.75 6.96
N LEU A 296 -12.68 -13.32 5.97
CA LEU A 296 -12.98 -13.05 4.56
C LEU A 296 -14.36 -13.56 4.16
N ILE A 297 -14.75 -14.77 4.60
CA ILE A 297 -16.07 -15.35 4.36
C ILE A 297 -17.14 -14.48 5.02
N ASP A 298 -16.97 -14.08 6.28
CA ASP A 298 -17.93 -13.21 6.97
C ASP A 298 -18.02 -11.83 6.31
N SER A 299 -16.89 -11.29 5.83
CA SER A 299 -16.86 -10.03 5.07
C SER A 299 -17.61 -10.16 3.74
N PHE A 300 -17.39 -11.23 2.95
CA PHE A 300 -18.16 -11.49 1.73
C PHE A 300 -19.65 -11.65 2.01
N ARG A 301 -20.02 -12.32 3.11
CA ARG A 301 -21.42 -12.45 3.54
C ARG A 301 -22.06 -11.09 3.80
N LYS A 302 -21.41 -10.25 4.61
CA LYS A 302 -21.89 -8.90 4.94
C LYS A 302 -22.01 -8.02 3.67
N ILE A 303 -21.01 -8.07 2.79
CA ILE A 303 -21.00 -7.36 1.50
C ILE A 303 -22.13 -7.85 0.60
N GLY A 304 -22.31 -9.17 0.47
CA GLY A 304 -23.39 -9.75 -0.33
C GLY A 304 -24.77 -9.32 0.17
N GLY A 305 -24.98 -9.34 1.50
CA GLY A 305 -26.22 -8.85 2.11
C GLY A 305 -26.46 -7.36 1.82
N LYS A 306 -25.45 -6.50 2.04
CA LYS A 306 -25.57 -5.06 1.77
C LYS A 306 -25.80 -4.75 0.29
N ALA A 307 -25.14 -5.49 -0.61
CA ALA A 307 -25.34 -5.38 -2.04
C ALA A 307 -26.76 -5.75 -2.45
N TYR A 308 -27.31 -6.80 -1.84
CA TYR A 308 -28.70 -7.21 -2.06
C TYR A 308 -29.71 -6.13 -1.62
N GLU A 309 -29.53 -5.54 -0.43
CA GLU A 309 -30.36 -4.42 0.05
C GLU A 309 -30.38 -3.25 -0.95
N ASN A 310 -29.25 -3.03 -1.64
CA ASN A 310 -29.08 -2.00 -2.66
C ASN A 310 -29.43 -2.47 -4.09
N ARG A 311 -30.06 -3.65 -4.24
CA ARG A 311 -30.48 -4.26 -5.52
C ARG A 311 -29.31 -4.56 -6.49
N MET A 312 -28.09 -4.69 -5.97
CA MET A 312 -26.89 -5.04 -6.74
C MET A 312 -26.72 -6.57 -6.80
N TYR A 313 -27.61 -7.23 -7.54
CA TYR A 313 -27.67 -8.70 -7.58
C TYR A 313 -26.43 -9.35 -8.20
N SER A 314 -25.76 -8.68 -9.14
CA SER A 314 -24.48 -9.13 -9.73
C SER A 314 -23.40 -9.26 -8.66
N VAL A 315 -23.25 -8.21 -7.83
CA VAL A 315 -22.32 -8.16 -6.70
C VAL A 315 -22.64 -9.25 -5.67
N THR A 316 -23.91 -9.41 -5.32
CA THR A 316 -24.36 -10.46 -4.40
C THR A 316 -23.95 -11.85 -4.91
N LYS A 317 -24.19 -12.11 -6.19
CA LYS A 317 -23.80 -13.35 -6.86
C LYS A 317 -22.29 -13.57 -6.84
N ASP A 318 -21.51 -12.51 -7.03
CA ASP A 318 -20.04 -12.58 -7.03
C ASP A 318 -19.46 -12.86 -5.64
N CYS A 319 -20.09 -12.35 -4.58
CA CYS A 319 -19.76 -12.70 -3.19
C CYS A 319 -20.08 -14.17 -2.88
N VAL A 320 -21.27 -14.66 -3.27
CA VAL A 320 -21.66 -16.07 -3.09
C VAL A 320 -20.69 -17.00 -3.85
N LYS A 321 -20.31 -16.65 -5.07
CA LYS A 321 -19.30 -17.39 -5.84
C LYS A 321 -17.92 -17.34 -5.19
N ALA A 322 -17.53 -16.21 -4.59
CA ALA A 322 -16.27 -16.10 -3.88
C ALA A 322 -16.21 -17.09 -2.71
N ILE A 323 -17.24 -17.09 -1.85
CA ILE A 323 -17.37 -18.04 -0.74
C ILE A 323 -17.37 -19.49 -1.27
N GLY A 324 -18.13 -19.77 -2.34
CA GLY A 324 -18.18 -21.08 -2.97
C GLY A 324 -16.82 -21.58 -3.47
N LYS A 325 -16.02 -20.68 -4.04
CA LYS A 325 -14.66 -20.97 -4.50
C LYS A 325 -13.71 -21.20 -3.34
N ILE A 326 -13.79 -20.39 -2.28
CA ILE A 326 -13.01 -20.60 -1.04
C ILE A 326 -13.28 -21.99 -0.48
N GLY A 327 -14.53 -22.45 -0.45
CA GLY A 327 -14.86 -23.80 0.04
C GLY A 327 -14.27 -24.92 -0.79
N GLN A 328 -14.38 -24.83 -2.12
CA GLN A 328 -13.78 -25.82 -3.03
C GLN A 328 -12.26 -25.90 -2.86
N ASP A 329 -11.60 -24.74 -2.75
CA ASP A 329 -10.14 -24.67 -2.63
C ASP A 329 -9.66 -25.12 -1.25
N SER A 330 -10.42 -24.81 -0.19
CA SER A 330 -10.12 -25.23 1.19
C SER A 330 -10.20 -26.75 1.35
N ILE A 331 -11.19 -27.41 0.73
CA ILE A 331 -11.27 -28.88 0.65
C ILE A 331 -10.06 -29.44 -0.10
N GLY A 332 -9.67 -28.80 -1.21
CA GLY A 332 -8.50 -29.19 -2.00
C GLY A 332 -7.21 -29.22 -1.17
N GLU A 333 -7.05 -28.25 -0.27
CA GLU A 333 -5.88 -28.11 0.63
C GLU A 333 -6.02 -28.82 1.98
N LYS A 334 -7.11 -29.58 2.18
CA LYS A 334 -7.47 -30.31 3.41
C LYS A 334 -7.57 -29.41 4.64
N MET A 335 -8.18 -28.25 4.48
CA MET A 335 -8.42 -27.31 5.58
C MET A 335 -9.72 -27.67 6.33
N GLU A 336 -9.60 -28.55 7.31
CA GLU A 336 -10.72 -28.96 8.19
C GLU A 336 -11.39 -27.73 8.85
N ASN A 337 -12.69 -27.80 9.12
CA ASN A 337 -13.53 -26.77 9.76
C ASN A 337 -13.82 -25.51 8.93
N VAL A 338 -13.10 -25.23 7.82
CA VAL A 338 -13.45 -24.10 6.94
C VAL A 338 -14.80 -24.37 6.24
N THR A 339 -15.07 -25.63 5.93
CA THR A 339 -16.35 -26.05 5.34
C THR A 339 -17.52 -25.75 6.28
N ASP A 340 -17.35 -26.02 7.58
CA ASP A 340 -18.37 -25.76 8.60
C ASP A 340 -18.74 -24.28 8.64
N GLU A 341 -17.74 -23.39 8.63
CA GLU A 341 -17.96 -21.95 8.60
C GLU A 341 -18.68 -21.53 7.31
N ILE A 342 -18.31 -22.11 6.16
CA ILE A 342 -18.99 -21.83 4.89
C ILE A 342 -20.45 -22.28 4.92
N VAL A 343 -20.73 -23.46 5.48
CA VAL A 343 -22.09 -23.97 5.64
C VAL A 343 -22.91 -23.04 6.52
N ILE A 344 -22.41 -22.64 7.69
CA ILE A 344 -23.08 -21.70 8.60
C ILE A 344 -23.37 -20.36 7.90
N LYS A 345 -22.41 -19.84 7.13
CA LYS A 345 -22.57 -18.53 6.46
C LYS A 345 -23.49 -18.62 5.25
N PHE A 346 -23.54 -19.76 4.56
CA PHE A 346 -24.51 -20.01 3.50
C PHE A 346 -25.92 -20.24 4.04
N ASP A 347 -26.10 -20.89 5.18
CA ASP A 347 -27.40 -21.02 5.86
C ASP A 347 -28.00 -19.62 6.08
N LEU A 348 -27.23 -18.72 6.72
CA LEU A 348 -27.65 -17.34 6.96
C LEU A 348 -28.00 -16.58 5.67
N LEU A 349 -27.22 -16.73 4.59
CA LEU A 349 -27.53 -16.09 3.31
C LEU A 349 -28.75 -16.71 2.63
N SER A 350 -28.96 -18.02 2.81
CA SER A 350 -30.07 -18.75 2.23
C SER A 350 -31.39 -18.36 2.90
N GLN A 351 -31.40 -18.18 4.22
CA GLN A 351 -32.57 -17.70 4.97
C GLN A 351 -33.00 -16.33 4.45
N VAL A 352 -32.05 -15.38 4.34
CA VAL A 352 -32.33 -14.06 3.76
C VAL A 352 -32.83 -14.18 2.32
N ALA A 353 -32.23 -15.06 1.50
CA ALA A 353 -32.66 -15.26 0.11
C ALA A 353 -34.10 -15.81 0.01
N ILE A 354 -34.47 -16.73 0.91
CA ILE A 354 -35.80 -17.35 0.94
C ILE A 354 -36.85 -16.34 1.38
N GLU A 355 -36.62 -15.64 2.49
CA GLU A 355 -37.53 -14.61 3.02
C GLU A 355 -37.81 -13.51 1.99
N THR A 356 -36.76 -13.13 1.25
CA THR A 356 -36.84 -12.05 0.28
C THR A 356 -37.15 -12.52 -1.15
N LYS A 357 -37.37 -13.83 -1.34
CA LYS A 357 -37.58 -14.47 -2.67
C LYS A 357 -36.51 -14.09 -3.69
N ALA A 358 -35.27 -13.99 -3.24
CA ALA A 358 -34.17 -13.48 -4.02
C ALA A 358 -33.63 -14.50 -5.02
N ILE A 359 -33.28 -14.00 -6.21
CA ILE A 359 -32.76 -14.81 -7.33
C ILE A 359 -31.45 -15.53 -6.96
N TYR A 360 -30.64 -14.96 -6.05
CA TYR A 360 -29.33 -15.51 -5.69
C TYR A 360 -29.40 -16.78 -4.81
N GLY A 361 -30.58 -17.15 -4.27
CA GLY A 361 -30.74 -18.43 -3.57
C GLY A 361 -30.37 -19.62 -4.45
N SER A 362 -30.66 -19.55 -5.76
CA SER A 362 -30.24 -20.57 -6.73
C SER A 362 -28.71 -20.69 -6.84
N GLU A 363 -27.99 -19.56 -6.77
CA GLU A 363 -26.52 -19.59 -6.81
C GLU A 363 -25.94 -20.22 -5.54
N ILE A 364 -26.53 -19.98 -4.36
CA ILE A 364 -26.11 -20.62 -3.10
C ILE A 364 -26.20 -22.14 -3.21
N VAL A 365 -27.36 -22.66 -3.63
CA VAL A 365 -27.57 -24.11 -3.85
C VAL A 365 -26.53 -24.67 -4.84
N MET A 366 -26.28 -23.97 -5.94
CA MET A 366 -25.29 -24.40 -6.93
C MET A 366 -23.85 -24.37 -6.41
N GLN A 367 -23.49 -23.42 -5.53
CA GLN A 367 -22.15 -23.38 -4.93
C GLN A 367 -21.98 -24.47 -3.87
N LEU A 368 -22.97 -24.69 -3.00
CA LEU A 368 -22.99 -25.81 -2.04
C LEU A 368 -22.82 -27.15 -2.76
N TYR A 369 -23.60 -27.40 -3.81
CA TYR A 369 -23.47 -28.63 -4.62
C TYR A 369 -22.04 -28.80 -5.19
N LYS A 370 -21.43 -27.72 -5.69
CA LYS A 370 -20.05 -27.78 -6.22
C LYS A 370 -19.02 -28.08 -5.13
N ILE A 371 -19.16 -27.49 -3.94
CA ILE A 371 -18.29 -27.79 -2.79
C ILE A 371 -18.44 -29.27 -2.42
N GLY A 372 -19.67 -29.77 -2.27
CA GLY A 372 -19.91 -31.18 -1.93
C GLY A 372 -19.35 -32.14 -2.99
N LYS A 373 -19.47 -31.78 -4.27
CA LYS A 373 -18.84 -32.56 -5.35
C LYS A 373 -17.32 -32.56 -5.28
N GLU A 374 -16.70 -31.45 -4.89
CA GLU A 374 -15.25 -31.41 -4.68
C GLU A 374 -14.86 -32.24 -3.44
N GLY A 375 -15.65 -32.19 -2.36
CA GLY A 375 -15.52 -33.06 -1.19
C GLY A 375 -15.51 -34.54 -1.56
N LEU A 376 -16.48 -34.97 -2.37
CA LEU A 376 -16.53 -36.33 -2.90
C LEU A 376 -15.29 -36.72 -3.69
N LYS A 377 -14.76 -35.83 -4.54
CA LYS A 377 -13.54 -36.10 -5.31
C LYS A 377 -12.32 -36.29 -4.42
N ARG A 378 -12.26 -35.57 -3.30
CA ARG A 378 -11.15 -35.55 -2.35
C ARG A 378 -11.32 -36.50 -1.18
N GLU A 379 -12.40 -37.29 -1.16
CA GLU A 379 -12.75 -38.23 -0.09
C GLU A 379 -12.99 -37.53 1.26
N ALA A 380 -13.39 -36.25 1.23
CA ALA A 380 -13.81 -35.44 2.36
C ALA A 380 -15.29 -35.73 2.66
N TYR A 381 -15.56 -36.93 3.17
CA TYR A 381 -16.92 -37.46 3.32
C TYR A 381 -17.73 -36.72 4.39
N ASP A 382 -17.11 -36.33 5.50
CA ASP A 382 -17.79 -35.64 6.59
C ASP A 382 -18.27 -34.25 6.14
N GLU A 383 -17.42 -33.51 5.43
CA GLU A 383 -17.75 -32.22 4.83
C GLU A 383 -18.85 -32.35 3.77
N THR A 384 -18.81 -33.43 2.97
CA THR A 384 -19.85 -33.70 1.97
C THR A 384 -21.19 -34.00 2.63
N GLU A 385 -21.20 -34.77 3.72
CA GLU A 385 -22.40 -35.10 4.47
C GLU A 385 -23.04 -33.84 5.09
N GLN A 386 -22.22 -32.94 5.63
CA GLN A 386 -22.70 -31.66 6.14
C GLN A 386 -23.35 -30.80 5.04
N ILE A 387 -22.74 -30.73 3.86
CA ILE A 387 -23.29 -30.00 2.71
C ILE A 387 -24.62 -30.62 2.23
N LEU A 388 -24.76 -31.94 2.29
CA LEU A 388 -26.02 -32.63 1.99
C LEU A 388 -27.11 -32.22 2.97
N CYS A 389 -26.82 -32.22 4.27
CA CYS A 389 -27.75 -31.75 5.29
C CYS A 389 -28.19 -30.30 5.06
N GLU A 390 -27.26 -29.43 4.68
CA GLU A 390 -27.55 -28.03 4.38
C GLU A 390 -28.44 -27.87 3.13
N LEU A 391 -28.15 -28.60 2.04
CA LEU A 391 -29.00 -28.58 0.85
C LEU A 391 -30.43 -29.08 1.14
N GLU A 392 -30.58 -30.08 2.00
CA GLU A 392 -31.88 -30.56 2.47
C GLU A 392 -32.59 -29.54 3.35
N ALA A 393 -31.86 -28.86 4.23
CA ALA A 393 -32.39 -27.79 5.08
C ALA A 393 -32.94 -26.64 4.21
N ILE A 394 -32.15 -26.16 3.24
CA ILE A 394 -32.57 -25.12 2.28
C ILE A 394 -33.83 -25.56 1.52
N ALA A 395 -33.89 -26.81 1.05
CA ALA A 395 -35.07 -27.31 0.37
C ALA A 395 -36.33 -27.25 1.25
N ASN A 396 -36.19 -27.64 2.53
CA ASN A 396 -37.28 -27.59 3.49
C ASN A 396 -37.73 -26.17 3.85
N TYR A 397 -36.80 -25.22 3.95
CA TYR A 397 -37.11 -23.81 4.20
C TYR A 397 -37.74 -23.13 2.98
N ALA A 398 -37.37 -23.54 1.76
CA ALA A 398 -37.81 -22.91 0.53
C ALA A 398 -39.16 -23.39 -0.02
N LYS A 399 -39.97 -24.13 0.76
CA LYS A 399 -41.27 -24.71 0.34
C LYS A 399 -42.21 -23.71 -0.34
N ASP A 400 -42.23 -22.48 0.15
CA ASP A 400 -43.10 -21.43 -0.41
C ASP A 400 -42.52 -20.75 -1.66
N SER A 401 -41.26 -21.03 -2.00
CA SER A 401 -40.58 -20.47 -3.17
C SER A 401 -40.74 -21.33 -4.43
N GLY A 402 -41.14 -22.60 -4.32
CA GLY A 402 -41.38 -23.55 -5.41
C GLY A 402 -40.16 -23.88 -6.27
N HIS A 403 -39.58 -22.90 -6.98
CA HIS A 403 -38.40 -23.06 -7.81
C HIS A 403 -37.14 -23.43 -6.99
N LEU A 404 -36.89 -22.71 -5.89
CA LEU A 404 -35.70 -22.92 -5.07
C LEU A 404 -35.74 -24.25 -4.30
N GLU A 405 -36.90 -24.62 -3.74
CA GLU A 405 -37.14 -25.95 -3.14
C GLU A 405 -36.82 -27.06 -4.13
N ASN A 406 -37.39 -26.98 -5.34
CA ASN A 406 -37.17 -27.99 -6.37
C ASN A 406 -35.68 -28.10 -6.75
N LEU A 407 -35.00 -26.97 -6.92
CA LEU A 407 -33.57 -26.96 -7.24
C LEU A 407 -32.73 -27.60 -6.11
N ALA A 408 -32.98 -27.22 -4.86
CA ALA A 408 -32.26 -27.75 -3.70
C ALA A 408 -32.49 -29.26 -3.53
N HIS A 409 -33.72 -29.74 -3.69
CA HIS A 409 -34.03 -31.17 -3.67
C HIS A 409 -33.35 -31.95 -4.80
N VAL A 410 -33.33 -31.40 -6.02
CA VAL A 410 -32.69 -32.05 -7.18
C VAL A 410 -31.19 -32.19 -6.95
N GLU A 411 -30.51 -31.11 -6.57
CA GLU A 411 -29.06 -31.13 -6.36
C GLU A 411 -28.66 -31.95 -5.12
N SER A 412 -29.44 -31.91 -4.03
CA SER A 412 -29.23 -32.76 -2.85
C SER A 412 -29.31 -34.26 -3.22
N ARG A 413 -30.40 -34.69 -3.88
CA ARG A 413 -30.56 -36.11 -4.28
C ARG A 413 -29.45 -36.59 -5.20
N LYS A 414 -29.04 -35.73 -6.12
CA LYS A 414 -27.94 -36.01 -7.05
C LYS A 414 -26.63 -36.20 -6.30
N LEU A 415 -26.28 -35.28 -5.41
CA LEU A 415 -25.07 -35.38 -4.58
C LEU A 415 -25.13 -36.60 -3.63
N LYS A 416 -26.29 -36.90 -3.05
CA LYS A 416 -26.49 -38.04 -2.15
C LYS A 416 -26.24 -39.37 -2.85
N LYS A 417 -26.77 -39.52 -4.06
CA LYS A 417 -26.52 -40.69 -4.91
C LYS A 417 -25.03 -40.87 -5.20
N GLU A 418 -24.36 -39.79 -5.62
CA GLU A 418 -22.90 -39.82 -5.87
C GLU A 418 -22.10 -40.17 -4.60
N PHE A 419 -22.55 -39.69 -3.43
CA PHE A 419 -21.94 -39.97 -2.12
C PHE A 419 -22.07 -41.44 -1.72
N ASP A 420 -23.29 -42.01 -1.78
CA ASP A 420 -23.54 -43.40 -1.38
C ASP A 420 -22.79 -44.40 -2.30
N GLU A 421 -22.71 -44.09 -3.60
CA GLU A 421 -21.92 -44.87 -4.57
C GLU A 421 -20.43 -44.88 -4.22
N LYS A 422 -19.83 -43.72 -3.94
CA LYS A 422 -18.41 -43.62 -3.56
C LYS A 422 -18.11 -44.26 -2.20
N ARG A 423 -18.97 -44.07 -1.20
CA ARG A 423 -18.79 -44.66 0.14
C ARG A 423 -18.79 -46.18 0.10
N THR A 424 -19.67 -46.77 -0.72
CA THR A 424 -19.74 -48.23 -0.94
C THR A 424 -18.51 -48.78 -1.66
N GLN A 425 -17.87 -47.98 -2.54
CA GLN A 425 -16.62 -48.36 -3.19
C GLN A 425 -15.44 -48.32 -2.21
N SER A 426 -15.36 -47.28 -1.37
CA SER A 426 -14.32 -47.15 -0.35
C SER A 426 -14.38 -48.26 0.70
N SER A 427 -15.58 -48.69 1.12
CA SER A 427 -15.73 -49.78 2.10
C SER A 427 -15.37 -51.18 1.59
N LYS A 428 -15.09 -51.33 0.28
CA LYS A 428 -14.71 -52.61 -0.34
C LYS A 428 -13.20 -52.77 -0.54
N ILE A 429 -12.44 -51.69 -0.33
CA ILE A 429 -10.96 -51.64 -0.38
C ILE A 429 -10.48 -51.77 1.06
#